data_AF-A0A0N1J067-F1
#
_entry.id   AF-A0A0N1J067-F1
#
_cell.length_a   1.000
_cell.length_b   1.000
_cell.length_c   1.000
_cell.angle_alpha   90.00
_cell.angle_beta   90.00
_cell.angle_gamma   90.00
#
_symmetry.space_group_name_H-M   'P 1'
#
loop_
_entity.id
_entity.type
_entity.pdbx_description
1 polymer ?
#
loop_
_entity_poly.entity_id
_entity_poly.type
_entity_poly.pdbx_seq_one_letter_code
_entity_poly.pdbx_strand_id
1 'polypeptide(L)'
;MKILMCTNCMDVFNLKLEEKTCTCGKTCGKYLDELHAVFKGPAIPMGFTNSSLIKAVNNQPLEGQGEEFTAFVIPKKCDTFVKIDEDS
;
A
#
# COMPACT_ATOMS: atom_id res chain seq x y z
N MET A 1 4.26 -6.65 -0.52
CA MET A 1 4.40 -5.27 -1.03
C MET A 1 3.57 -4.34 -0.16
N LYS A 2 4.07 -3.14 0.21
CA LYS A 2 3.29 -2.14 0.97
C LYS A 2 2.45 -1.25 0.06
N ILE A 3 1.19 -1.09 0.44
CA ILE A 3 0.16 -0.33 -0.25
C ILE A 3 -0.48 0.60 0.78
N LEU A 4 -0.94 1.77 0.33
CA LEU A 4 -1.64 2.73 1.17
C LEU A 4 -3.01 3.04 0.58
N MET A 5 -4.05 3.02 1.41
CA MET A 5 -5.39 3.45 1.04
C MET A 5 -5.76 4.75 1.74
N CYS A 6 -6.14 5.78 1.00
CA CYS A 6 -6.67 7.01 1.57
C CYS A 6 -8.11 6.79 2.01
N THR A 7 -8.46 7.07 3.27
CA THR A 7 -9.84 6.92 3.75
C THR A 7 -10.74 8.10 3.38
N ASN A 8 -10.20 9.15 2.73
CA ASN A 8 -10.98 10.30 2.27
C ASN A 8 -11.46 10.14 0.81
N CYS A 9 -10.59 9.73 -0.11
CA CYS A 9 -10.96 9.52 -1.52
C CYS A 9 -10.97 8.06 -1.96
N MET A 10 -10.65 7.12 -1.07
CA MET A 10 -10.58 5.67 -1.33
C MET A 10 -9.49 5.24 -2.34
N ASP A 11 -8.58 6.13 -2.70
CA ASP A 11 -7.44 5.78 -3.56
C ASP A 11 -6.55 4.76 -2.89
N VAL A 12 -6.20 3.72 -3.65
CA VAL A 12 -5.24 2.69 -3.27
C VAL A 12 -4.00 2.83 -4.13
N PHE A 13 -2.84 3.02 -3.53
CA PHE A 13 -1.59 3.21 -4.27
C PHE A 13 -0.40 2.52 -3.62
N ASN A 14 0.53 2.04 -4.44
CA ASN A 14 1.82 1.56 -3.97
C ASN A 14 2.75 2.71 -3.58
N LEU A 15 3.76 2.39 -2.78
CA LEU A 15 4.83 3.31 -2.40
C LEU A 15 6.06 3.17 -3.31
N LYS A 16 6.83 4.25 -3.41
CA LYS A 16 8.15 4.33 -4.05
C LYS A 16 9.12 5.09 -3.13
N LEU A 17 10.40 5.18 -3.49
CA LEU A 17 11.35 6.05 -2.77
C LEU A 17 10.97 7.53 -2.89
N GLU A 18 10.40 7.91 -4.04
CA GLU A 18 9.75 9.21 -4.21
C GLU A 18 8.37 9.22 -3.52
N GLU A 19 8.02 10.35 -2.91
CA GLU A 19 6.73 10.53 -2.26
C GLU A 19 5.59 10.48 -3.28
N LYS A 20 4.60 9.64 -2.96
CA LYS A 20 3.36 9.56 -3.72
C LYS A 20 2.21 10.04 -2.87
N THR A 21 1.28 10.73 -3.51
CA THR A 21 0.10 11.30 -2.88
C THR A 21 -1.15 10.79 -3.58
N CYS A 22 -2.21 10.57 -2.81
CA CYS A 22 -3.53 10.27 -3.37
C CYS A 22 -4.08 11.47 -4.17
N THR A 23 -5.09 11.23 -5.01
CA THR A 23 -5.76 12.23 -5.84
C THR A 23 -6.29 13.42 -5.05
N CYS A 24 -6.75 13.22 -3.80
CA CYS A 24 -7.26 14.32 -2.97
C CYS A 24 -6.17 15.09 -2.19
N GLY A 25 -4.90 14.72 -2.30
CA GLY A 25 -3.79 15.40 -1.62
C GLY A 25 -3.61 15.08 -0.14
N LYS A 26 -4.61 14.47 0.54
CA LYS A 26 -4.60 14.33 2.01
C LYS A 26 -3.74 13.19 2.55
N THR A 27 -3.41 12.21 1.72
CA THR A 27 -2.63 11.04 2.11
C THR A 27 -1.42 10.90 1.20
N CYS A 28 -0.24 10.84 1.78
CA CYS A 28 0.99 10.56 1.06
C CYS A 28 1.84 9.52 1.79
N GLY A 29 2.82 8.96 1.08
CA GLY A 29 3.80 8.08 1.66
C GLY A 29 4.95 7.75 0.72
N LYS A 30 6.01 7.19 1.29
CA LYS A 30 7.19 6.71 0.56
C LYS A 30 7.90 5.60 1.33
N TYR A 31 8.70 4.84 0.60
CA TYR A 31 9.76 4.04 1.18
C TYR A 31 10.92 4.96 1.60
N LEU A 32 11.53 4.62 2.74
CA LEU A 32 12.81 5.17 3.18
C LEU A 32 13.97 4.32 2.66
N ASP A 33 13.74 3.00 2.58
CA ASP A 33 14.65 2.00 2.03
C ASP A 33 13.84 0.80 1.50
N GLU A 34 14.49 -0.33 1.19
CA GLU A 34 13.84 -1.52 0.65
C GLU A 34 12.79 -2.15 1.58
N LEU A 35 12.85 -1.85 2.88
CA LEU A 35 11.97 -2.40 3.90
C LEU A 35 11.13 -1.33 4.57
N HIS A 36 11.69 -0.22 5.02
CA HIS A 36 11.01 0.78 5.85
C HIS A 36 10.24 1.79 5.00
N ALA A 37 9.05 2.17 5.47
CA ALA A 37 8.18 3.12 4.81
C ALA A 37 7.52 4.05 5.82
N VAL A 38 7.18 5.25 5.36
CA VAL A 38 6.45 6.26 6.14
C VAL A 38 5.24 6.77 5.37
N PHE A 39 4.23 7.22 6.10
CA PHE A 39 3.02 7.81 5.52
C PHE A 39 2.38 8.87 6.41
N LYS A 40 1.57 9.75 5.79
CA LYS A 40 0.82 10.83 6.43
C LYS A 40 -0.66 10.76 6.11
N GLY A 41 -1.45 11.44 6.93
CA GLY A 41 -2.86 11.70 6.68
C GLY A 41 -3.84 10.59 7.09
N PRO A 42 -5.10 10.68 6.62
CA PRO A 42 -6.16 9.72 6.91
C PRO A 42 -6.01 8.48 6.01
N ALA A 43 -5.21 7.52 6.45
CA ALA A 43 -4.78 6.39 5.63
C ALA A 43 -4.81 5.05 6.36
N ILE A 44 -5.07 3.97 5.62
CA ILE A 44 -4.97 2.58 6.07
C ILE A 44 -3.80 1.91 5.33
N PRO A 45 -2.74 1.50 6.03
CA PRO A 45 -1.66 0.73 5.42
C PRO A 45 -2.13 -0.70 5.16
N MET A 46 -1.77 -1.22 3.99
CA MET A 46 -2.13 -2.57 3.53
C MET A 46 -0.91 -3.26 2.92
N GLY A 47 -0.98 -4.58 2.83
CA GLY A 47 0.02 -5.42 2.23
C GLY A 47 -0.58 -6.36 1.20
N PHE A 48 0.17 -6.63 0.14
CA PHE A 48 -0.05 -7.80 -0.71
C PHE A 48 0.98 -8.87 -0.37
N THR A 49 0.53 -10.11 -0.25
CA THR A 49 1.42 -11.27 -0.15
C THR A 49 2.08 -11.48 -1.51
N ASN A 50 3.39 -11.26 -1.59
CA ASN A 50 4.12 -11.26 -2.87
C ASN A 50 3.99 -12.59 -3.62
N SER A 51 4.08 -13.71 -2.90
CA SER A 51 3.99 -15.05 -3.50
C SER A 51 2.62 -15.31 -4.14
N SER A 52 1.52 -14.96 -3.46
CA SER A 52 0.18 -15.13 -4.04
C SER A 52 -0.05 -14.19 -5.23
N LEU A 53 0.47 -12.96 -5.16
CA LEU A 53 0.35 -12.02 -6.28
C LEU A 53 1.11 -12.50 -7.51
N ILE A 54 2.37 -12.93 -7.35
CA ILE A 54 3.19 -13.45 -8.46
C ILE A 54 2.52 -14.67 -9.08
N LYS A 55 1.99 -15.58 -8.26
CA LYS A 55 1.25 -16.76 -8.74
C LYS A 55 0.04 -16.35 -9.56
N ALA A 56 -0.81 -15.47 -9.03
CA ALA A 56 -2.01 -15.00 -9.71
C ALA A 56 -1.71 -14.30 -11.04
N VAL A 57 -0.64 -13.49 -11.10
CA VAL A 57 -0.19 -12.83 -12.33
C VAL A 57 0.31 -13.85 -13.36
N ASN A 58 1.12 -14.83 -12.95
CA ASN A 58 1.61 -15.87 -13.86
C ASN A 58 0.50 -16.76 -14.41
N ASN A 59 -0.58 -16.92 -13.65
CA ASN A 59 -1.75 -17.73 -14.01
C ASN A 59 -2.90 -16.90 -14.57
N GLN A 60 -2.65 -15.66 -15.01
CA GLN A 60 -3.69 -14.81 -15.57
C GLN A 60 -4.36 -15.51 -16.78
N PRO A 61 -5.68 -15.81 -16.71
CA PRO A 61 -6.35 -16.53 -17.78
C PRO A 61 -6.65 -15.59 -18.97
N LEU A 62 -6.86 -16.18 -20.15
CA LEU A 62 -7.27 -15.42 -21.34
C LEU A 62 -8.69 -14.85 -21.19
N GLU A 63 -9.59 -15.61 -20.58
CA GLU A 63 -11.00 -15.26 -20.36
C GLU A 63 -11.48 -15.79 -19.00
N GLY A 64 -12.55 -15.20 -18.46
CA GLY A 64 -13.17 -15.64 -17.21
C GLY A 64 -12.60 -14.97 -15.95
N GLN A 65 -12.79 -15.62 -14.80
CA GLN A 65 -12.33 -15.13 -13.51
C GLN A 65 -10.83 -15.39 -13.32
N GLY A 66 -10.09 -14.37 -12.88
CA GLY A 66 -8.68 -14.49 -12.55
C GLY A 66 -8.42 -15.22 -11.23
N GLU A 67 -7.17 -15.63 -11.01
CA GLU A 67 -6.75 -16.20 -9.74
C GLU A 67 -6.69 -15.13 -8.64
N GLU A 68 -7.26 -15.43 -7.48
CA GLU A 68 -7.24 -14.54 -6.33
C GLU A 68 -5.84 -14.45 -5.70
N PHE A 69 -5.53 -13.31 -5.09
CA PHE A 69 -4.34 -13.14 -4.27
C PHE A 69 -4.70 -12.49 -2.94
N THR A 70 -3.82 -12.62 -1.95
CA THR A 70 -4.07 -12.11 -0.62
C THR A 70 -3.63 -10.65 -0.50
N ALA A 71 -4.61 -9.79 -0.20
CA ALA A 71 -4.40 -8.48 0.39
C ALA A 71 -4.77 -8.51 1.88
N PHE A 72 -4.04 -7.78 2.71
CA PHE A 72 -4.26 -7.72 4.16
C PHE A 72 -4.03 -6.31 4.70
N VAL A 73 -4.73 -5.96 5.77
CA VAL A 73 -4.51 -4.70 6.49
C VAL A 73 -3.28 -4.85 7.38
N ILE A 74 -2.36 -3.88 7.31
CA ILE A 74 -1.19 -3.86 8.19
C ILE A 74 -1.61 -3.31 9.56
N PRO A 75 -1.15 -3.92 10.68
CA PRO A 75 -1.49 -3.45 12.02
C PRO A 75 -1.14 -1.97 12.24
N LYS A 76 -1.93 -1.28 13.07
CA LYS A 76 -1.71 0.14 13.41
C LYS A 76 -0.31 0.42 13.97
N LYS A 77 0.31 -0.56 14.63
CA LYS A 77 1.70 -0.52 15.09
C LYS A 77 2.53 -1.45 14.23
N CYS A 78 3.41 -0.88 13.40
CA CYS A 78 4.31 -1.63 12.52
C CYS A 78 5.63 -0.87 12.38
N ASP A 79 6.71 -1.44 12.89
CA ASP A 79 8.02 -0.77 12.93
C ASP A 79 8.58 -0.46 11.54
N THR A 80 8.14 -1.20 10.53
CA THR A 80 8.59 -1.00 9.14
C THR A 80 7.63 -0.13 8.33
N PHE A 81 6.45 0.24 8.85
CA PHE A 81 5.51 1.11 8.14
C PHE A 81 4.85 2.08 9.10
N VAL A 82 5.52 3.21 9.30
CA VAL A 82 5.25 4.14 10.40
C VAL A 82 4.45 5.34 9.90
N LYS A 83 3.39 5.70 10.63
CA LYS A 83 2.71 6.97 10.40
C LYS A 83 3.55 8.08 11.02
N ILE A 84 3.86 9.10 10.25
CA ILE A 84 4.50 10.32 10.76
C ILE A 84 3.41 11.37 10.96
N ASP A 85 3.42 12.02 12.11
CA ASP A 85 2.54 13.16 12.37
C ASP A 85 3.10 14.38 11.62
N GLU A 86 2.22 15.24 11.09
CA GLU A 86 2.67 16.56 10.68
C GLU A 86 2.97 17.33 11.95
N ASP A 87 4.23 17.70 12.17
CA ASP A 87 4.62 18.60 13.26
C ASP A 87 3.67 19.81 13.22
N SER A 88 2.91 19.95 14.31
CA SER A 88 1.91 20.99 14.56
C SER A 88 2.49 22.39 14.58
#